data_AF-A0A661RCD7-F1
#
_entry.id   AF-A0A661RCD7-F1
#
_cell.length_a   1.000
_cell.length_b   1.000
_cell.length_c   1.000
_cell.angle_alpha   90.00
_cell.angle_beta   90.00
_cell.angle_gamma   90.00
#
_symmetry.space_group_name_H-M   'P 1'
#
loop_
_entity.id
_entity.type
_entity.pdbx_description
1 polymer ?
#
loop_
_entity_poly.entity_id
_entity_poly.type
_entity_poly.pdbx_seq_one_letter_code
_entity_poly.pdbx_strand_id
1 'polypeptide(L)' 'MDSDPQTEKREIGALLKAAKELGCNDRTLLTWDQEGERRVNGKKVMILPVWRWILSQRS' A
#
# COMPACT_ATOMS: atom_id res chain seq x y z
N MET A 1 -15.80 3.75 14.28
CA MET A 1 -16.25 2.39 13.97
C MET A 1 -16.43 2.42 12.47
N ASP A 2 -15.37 2.20 11.70
CA ASP A 2 -15.35 2.51 10.27
C ASP A 2 -14.53 1.45 9.53
N SER A 3 -14.81 0.18 9.82
CA SER A 3 -14.25 -0.96 9.11
C SER A 3 -15.33 -1.58 8.22
N ASP A 4 -15.89 -0.77 7.32
CA ASP A 4 -16.74 -1.29 6.25
C ASP A 4 -15.83 -1.84 5.14
N PRO A 5 -15.89 -3.15 4.82
CA PRO A 5 -15.09 -3.77 3.76
C PRO A 5 -15.26 -3.11 2.39
N GLN A 6 -16.38 -2.39 2.18
CA GLN A 6 -16.64 -1.64 0.96
C GLN A 6 -15.82 -0.36 0.87
N THR A 7 -15.58 0.30 2.00
CA THR A 7 -14.73 1.50 2.11
C THR A 7 -13.27 1.14 1.80
N GLU A 8 -12.77 0.05 2.38
CA GLU A 8 -11.40 -0.43 2.16
C GLU A 8 -11.12 -0.74 0.68
N LYS A 9 -12.08 -1.40 -0.01
CA LYS A 9 -11.95 -1.66 -1.46
C LYS A 9 -11.89 -0.39 -2.30
N ARG A 10 -12.66 0.64 -1.95
CA ARG A 10 -12.65 1.93 -2.67
C ARG A 10 -11.33 2.66 -2.48
N GLU A 11 -10.81 2.68 -1.26
CA GLU A 11 -9.56 3.35 -0.91
C GLU A 11 -8.36 2.67 -1.57
N ILE A 12 -8.27 1.33 -1.50
CA ILE A 12 -7.22 0.56 -2.18
C ILE A 12 -7.32 0.74 -3.71
N GLY A 13 -8.54 0.73 -4.26
CA GLY A 13 -8.76 0.95 -5.70
C GLY A 13 -8.30 2.33 -6.17
N ALA A 14 -8.62 3.39 -5.42
CA ALA A 14 -8.19 4.76 -5.72
C ALA A 14 -6.67 4.91 -5.62
N LEU A 15 -6.07 4.32 -4.59
CA LEU A 15 -4.63 4.33 -4.40
C LEU A 15 -3.89 3.61 -5.54
N LEU A 16 -4.37 2.44 -5.95
CA LEU A 16 -3.79 1.69 -7.07
C LEU A 16 -3.89 2.46 -8.40
N LYS A 17 -4.99 3.20 -8.60
CA LYS A 17 -5.15 4.07 -9.77
C LYS A 17 -4.16 5.23 -9.76
N ALA A 18 -4.03 5.93 -8.63
CA ALA A 18 -3.07 7.02 -8.46
C ALA A 18 -1.62 6.53 -8.64
N ALA A 19 -1.26 5.37 -8.07
CA ALA A 19 0.07 4.78 -8.23
C ALA A 19 0.38 4.42 -9.69
N LYS A 20 -0.64 3.95 -10.45
CA LYS A 20 -0.50 3.67 -11.88
C LYS A 20 -0.32 4.96 -12.69
N GLU A 21 -1.07 6.01 -12.38
CA GLU A 21 -1.00 7.30 -13.07
C GLU A 21 0.31 8.05 -12.79
N LEU A 22 0.84 7.93 -11.58
CA LEU A 22 2.09 8.58 -11.16
C LEU A 22 3.36 7.82 -11.57
N GLY A 23 3.24 6.66 -12.22
CA GLY A 23 4.39 5.87 -12.66
C GLY A 23 5.23 5.29 -11.52
N CYS A 24 4.68 5.22 -10.30
CA CYS A 24 5.35 4.66 -9.14
C CYS A 24 5.54 3.15 -9.34
N ASN A 25 6.74 2.75 -9.77
CA ASN A 25 7.12 1.34 -9.94
C ASN A 25 7.47 0.64 -8.61
N ASP A 26 7.81 1.42 -7.58
CA ASP A 26 8.01 0.91 -6.22
C ASP A 26 6.66 0.72 -5.54
N ARG A 27 6.16 -0.51 -5.62
CA ARG A 27 4.82 -0.89 -5.14
C ARG A 27 4.85 -1.18 -3.64
N THR A 28 5.22 -0.19 -2.86
CA THR A 28 5.17 -0.25 -1.40
C THR A 28 3.99 0.57 -0.91
N LEU A 29 2.96 -0.12 -0.42
CA LEU A 29 1.84 0.47 0.30
C LEU A 29 2.27 0.70 1.75
N LEU A 30 2.33 1.97 2.14
CA LEU A 30 2.62 2.33 3.53
C LEU A 30 1.35 2.37 4.36
N THR A 31 1.35 1.67 5.49
CA THR A 31 0.22 1.54 6.43
C THR A 31 0.63 1.95 7.84
N TRP A 32 -0.33 2.14 8.75
CA TRP A 32 0.00 2.47 10.14
C TRP A 32 0.65 1.30 10.88
N ASP A 33 0.11 0.09 10.71
CA ASP A 33 0.51 -1.11 11.47
C ASP A 33 0.54 -2.40 10.62
N GLN A 34 -0.13 -2.44 9.48
CA GLN A 34 -0.23 -3.65 8.65
C GLN A 34 1.08 -3.98 7.93
N GLU A 35 1.42 -5.26 7.83
CA GLU A 35 2.57 -5.73 7.07
C GLU A 35 2.15 -6.92 6.20
N GLY A 36 2.68 -7.02 4.98
CA GLY A 36 2.46 -8.20 4.16
C GLY A 36 2.75 -8.04 2.68
N GLU A 37 2.39 -9.07 1.92
CA GLU A 37 2.47 -9.06 0.46
C GLU A 37 1.08 -9.27 -0.14
N ARG A 38 0.77 -8.52 -1.19
CA ARG A 38 -0.42 -8.73 -2.02
C ARG A 38 -0.02 -8.84 -3.48
N ARG A 39 -0.63 -9.79 -4.19
CA ARG A 39 -0.53 -9.90 -5.64
C ARG A 39 -1.82 -9.37 -6.24
N VAL A 40 -1.73 -8.29 -7.00
CA VAL A 40 -2.87 -7.70 -7.71
C VAL A 40 -2.51 -7.69 -9.19
N ASN A 41 -3.30 -8.33 -10.05
CA ASN A 41 -3.05 -8.38 -11.51
C ASN A 41 -1.62 -8.85 -11.89
N GLY A 42 -1.11 -9.90 -11.21
CA GLY A 42 0.24 -10.43 -11.44
C GLY A 42 1.38 -9.54 -10.91
N LYS A 43 1.05 -8.40 -10.29
CA LYS A 43 1.99 -7.44 -9.73
C LYS A 43 2.08 -7.61 -8.22
N LYS A 44 3.30 -7.84 -7.71
CA LYS A 44 3.58 -7.86 -6.27
C LYS A 44 3.52 -6.43 -5.70
N VAL A 45 2.78 -6.26 -4.62
CA VAL A 45 2.67 -5.04 -3.81
C VAL A 45 3.09 -5.42 -2.39
N MET A 46 4.10 -4.73 -1.86
CA MET A 46 4.50 -4.89 -0.47
C MET A 46 3.70 -3.91 0.39
N ILE A 47 3.23 -4.38 1.53
CA ILE A 47 2.57 -3.56 2.54
C ILE A 47 3.55 -3.45 3.69
N LEU A 48 3.99 -2.23 4.00
CA LEU A 48 4.97 -1.97 5.05
C LEU A 48 4.43 -0.89 6.00
N PRO A 49 4.62 -1.05 7.32
CA PRO A 49 4.32 0.02 8.25
C PRO A 49 5.19 1.27 7.98
N VAL A 50 4.60 2.46 8.10
CA VAL A 50 5.29 3.76 7.91
C VAL A 50 6.55 3.85 8.78
N TRP A 51 6.47 3.44 10.04
CA TRP A 51 7.60 3.48 10.96
C TRP A 51 8.75 2.57 10.52
N ARG A 52 8.47 1.38 9.96
CA ARG A 52 9.51 0.50 9.39
C ARG A 52 10.19 1.15 8.20
N TRP A 53 9.41 1.79 7.33
CA TRP A 53 9.95 2.49 6.18
C TRP A 53 10.89 3.61 6.61
N ILE A 54 10.48 4.45 7.55
CA ILE A 54 11.30 5.55 8.09
C ILE A 54 12.59 5.01 8.73
N LEU A 55 12.50 3.95 9.54
CA LEU A 55 13.69 3.35 10.18
C LEU A 55 14.66 2.74 9.15
N SER A 56 14.14 2.24 8.02
CA SER A 56 14.95 1.67 6.94
C SER A 56 15.71 2.73 6.11
N GLN A 57 15.39 4.03 6.25
CA GLN A 57 16.07 5.13 5.55
C GLN A 57 17.40 5.54 6.18
N ARG A 58 17.75 5.00 7.36
CA ARG A 58 19.04 5.31 8.02
C ARG A 58 20.11 4.38 7.44
N SER A 59 20.74 4.81 6.35
CA SER A 59 22.07 4.36 5.92
C SER A 59 23.15 5.24 6.55
#